data_AF-A0A060BY19-F1
#
_entry.id   AF-A0A060BY19-F1
#
_cell.length_a   1.000
_cell.length_b   1.000
_cell.length_c   1.000
_cell.angle_alpha   90.00
_cell.angle_beta   90.00
_cell.angle_gamma   90.00
#
_symmetry.space_group_name_H-M   'P 1'
#
loop_
_entity.id
_entity.type
_entity.pdbx_description
1 polymer ?
#
loop_
_entity_poly.entity_id
_entity_poly.type
_entity_poly.pdbx_seq_one_letter_code
_entity_poly.pdbx_strand_id
1 'polypeptide(L)'
;QDPRYLCDPSYELYHRWQDLAHGLVRRSALAPEREGALRYISQIIAEGIVAAIAHTDATFEQAMAAVDVGATSFVHTYNGMRGFTHREPGVVGAALTTPSTYAEVIAMATM
;
A
#
# COMPACT_ATOMS: atom_id res chain seq x y z
N GLN A 1 -2.36 11.42 9.60
CA GLN A 1 -1.25 10.71 10.29
C GLN A 1 -0.32 11.76 10.89
N ASP A 2 0.41 11.44 11.95
CA ASP A 2 1.37 12.39 12.56
C ASP A 2 2.63 12.47 11.69
N PRO A 3 2.96 13.64 11.09
CA PRO A 3 4.07 13.76 10.16
C PRO A 3 5.43 13.40 10.75
N ARG A 4 5.59 13.48 12.08
CA ARG A 4 6.86 13.20 12.77
C ARG A 4 7.34 11.76 12.63
N TYR A 5 6.44 10.84 12.32
CA TYR A 5 6.74 9.41 12.18
C TYR A 5 6.61 8.91 10.74
N LEU A 6 6.32 9.81 9.78
CA LEU A 6 6.26 9.46 8.37
C LEU A 6 7.66 9.51 7.77
N CYS A 7 8.04 8.44 7.07
CA CYS A 7 9.32 8.30 6.41
C CYS A 7 9.15 7.57 5.08
N ASP A 8 10.15 7.69 4.21
CA ASP A 8 10.21 6.85 3.02
C ASP A 8 10.46 5.39 3.39
N PRO A 9 9.87 4.45 2.64
CA PRO A 9 10.04 3.03 2.92
C PRO A 9 11.51 2.62 2.82
N SER A 10 12.00 1.93 3.84
CA SER A 10 13.37 1.45 3.92
C SER A 10 13.40 -0.06 4.13
N TYR A 11 14.02 -0.76 3.19
CA TYR A 11 14.21 -2.21 3.27
C TYR A 11 15.08 -2.61 4.48
N GLU A 12 16.11 -1.81 4.80
CA GLU A 12 16.96 -2.05 5.96
C GLU A 12 16.17 -1.93 7.28
N LEU A 13 15.30 -0.93 7.38
CA LEU A 13 14.45 -0.74 8.55
C LEU A 13 13.43 -1.89 8.69
N TYR A 14 12.79 -2.26 7.58
CA TYR A 14 11.91 -3.43 7.53
C TYR A 14 12.62 -4.70 7.99
N HIS A 15 13.81 -5.00 7.45
CA HIS A 15 14.56 -6.20 7.78
C HIS A 15 14.89 -6.25 9.27
N ARG A 16 15.34 -5.10 9.83
CA ARG A 16 15.57 -4.99 11.28
C ARG A 16 14.31 -5.27 12.10
N TRP A 17 13.15 -4.77 11.68
CA TRP A 17 11.89 -5.06 12.35
C TRP A 17 11.48 -6.52 12.21
N GLN A 18 11.73 -7.12 11.05
CA GLN A 18 11.43 -8.53 10.81
C GLN A 18 12.28 -9.44 11.70
N ASP A 19 13.56 -9.12 11.89
CA ASP A 19 14.46 -9.80 12.83
C ASP A 19 13.95 -9.69 14.27
N LEU A 20 13.61 -8.48 14.71
CA LEU A 20 13.07 -8.21 16.05
C LEU A 20 11.71 -8.88 16.28
N ALA A 21 10.91 -9.01 15.23
CA ALA A 21 9.63 -9.70 15.25
C ALA A 21 9.77 -11.22 15.09
N HIS A 22 10.99 -11.76 15.00
CA HIS A 22 11.25 -13.18 14.78
C HIS A 22 10.50 -13.75 13.56
N GLY A 23 10.47 -12.99 12.45
CA GLY A 23 9.84 -13.41 11.21
C GLY A 23 8.31 -13.31 11.20
N LEU A 24 7.70 -12.64 12.18
CA LEU A 24 6.24 -12.56 12.32
C LEU A 24 5.59 -11.46 11.47
N VAL A 25 6.34 -10.51 10.89
CA VAL A 25 5.75 -9.55 9.95
C VAL A 25 5.32 -10.32 8.70
N ARG A 26 4.06 -10.14 8.31
CA ARG A 26 3.45 -10.78 7.13
C ARG A 26 2.93 -9.79 6.10
N ARG A 27 2.73 -8.53 6.49
CA ARG A 27 2.22 -7.47 5.62
C ARG A 27 2.95 -6.16 5.93
N SER A 28 3.16 -5.34 4.91
CA SER A 28 3.65 -3.97 5.03
C SER A 28 2.75 -3.06 4.21
N ALA A 29 2.12 -2.08 4.85
CA ALA A 29 1.30 -1.08 4.19
C ALA A 29 2.13 0.19 3.94
N LEU A 30 2.04 0.75 2.73
CA LEU A 30 2.76 1.98 2.38
C LEU A 30 2.03 2.80 1.31
N ALA A 31 2.50 4.04 1.17
CA ALA A 31 2.07 4.97 0.13
C ALA A 31 3.01 4.83 -1.10
N PRO A 32 2.50 4.41 -2.28
CA PRO A 32 3.35 4.09 -3.44
C PRO A 32 3.98 5.31 -4.13
N GLU A 33 3.51 6.52 -3.85
CA GLU A 33 4.10 7.78 -4.32
C GLU A 33 5.38 8.19 -3.58
N ARG A 34 5.73 7.51 -2.48
CA ARG A 34 6.93 7.78 -1.69
C ARG A 34 8.20 7.36 -2.42
N GLU A 35 9.32 8.01 -2.08
CA GLU A 35 10.59 7.72 -2.71
C GLU A 35 11.02 6.28 -2.40
N GLY A 36 11.47 5.54 -3.41
CA GLY A 36 11.92 4.16 -3.26
C GLY A 36 10.81 3.11 -3.03
N ALA A 37 9.53 3.50 -3.01
CA ALA A 37 8.41 2.60 -2.72
C ALA A 37 8.36 1.37 -3.63
N LEU A 38 8.50 1.55 -4.94
CA LEU A 38 8.43 0.43 -5.89
C LEU A 38 9.56 -0.59 -5.66
N ARG A 39 10.79 -0.10 -5.42
CA ARG A 39 11.92 -0.96 -5.10
C ARG A 39 11.70 -1.71 -3.79
N TYR A 40 11.22 -1.01 -2.76
CA TYR A 40 10.90 -1.60 -1.47
C TYR A 40 9.86 -2.73 -1.61
N ILE A 41 8.78 -2.48 -2.35
CA ILE A 41 7.72 -3.46 -2.62
C ILE A 41 8.30 -4.73 -3.23
N SER A 42 9.10 -4.62 -4.29
CA SER A 42 9.73 -5.78 -4.93
C SER A 42 10.60 -6.58 -3.96
N GLN A 43 11.33 -5.91 -3.07
CA GLN A 43 12.21 -6.58 -2.11
C GLN A 43 11.43 -7.38 -1.07
N ILE A 44 10.41 -6.78 -0.44
CA ILE A 44 9.66 -7.47 0.63
C ILE A 44 8.79 -8.61 0.09
N ILE A 45 8.30 -8.51 -1.15
CA ILE A 45 7.53 -9.57 -1.80
C ILE A 45 8.40 -10.79 -2.07
N ALA A 46 9.67 -10.59 -2.43
CA ALA A 46 10.63 -11.70 -2.60
C ALA A 46 10.83 -12.52 -1.31
N GLU A 47 10.53 -11.93 -0.15
CA GLU A 47 10.54 -12.58 1.16
C GLU A 47 9.18 -13.11 1.61
N GLY A 48 8.17 -13.07 0.73
CA GLY A 48 6.82 -13.56 1.00
C GLY A 48 5.97 -12.61 1.85
N ILE A 49 6.34 -11.33 1.95
CA ILE A 49 5.53 -10.31 2.61
C ILE A 49 4.53 -9.72 1.63
N VAL A 50 3.28 -9.54 2.09
CA VAL A 50 2.27 -8.82 1.31
C VAL A 50 2.54 -7.31 1.39
N ALA A 51 2.83 -6.71 0.25
CA ALA A 51 2.80 -5.26 0.11
C ALA A 51 1.36 -4.78 -0.10
N ALA A 52 0.93 -3.80 0.70
CA ALA A 52 -0.40 -3.22 0.63
C ALA A 52 -0.34 -1.70 0.41
N ILE A 53 -1.23 -1.19 -0.43
CA ILE A 53 -1.38 0.23 -0.77
C ILE A 53 -2.31 0.86 0.26
N ALA A 54 -1.84 1.87 1.00
CA ALA A 54 -2.60 2.49 2.09
C ALA A 54 -2.17 3.93 2.34
N HIS A 55 -3.07 4.74 2.92
CA HIS A 55 -2.75 6.08 3.43
C HIS A 55 -1.97 6.94 2.42
N THR A 56 -2.52 7.06 1.22
CA THR A 56 -1.82 7.52 0.03
C THR A 56 -2.65 8.56 -0.74
N ASP A 57 -1.95 9.55 -1.30
CA ASP A 57 -2.48 10.48 -2.30
C ASP A 57 -1.87 10.17 -3.69
N ALA A 58 -1.64 8.89 -3.98
CA ALA A 58 -1.14 8.44 -5.28
C ALA A 58 -2.18 8.66 -6.39
N THR A 59 -1.70 8.87 -7.62
CA THR A 59 -2.56 8.76 -8.81
C THR A 59 -2.91 7.30 -9.08
N PHE A 60 -3.87 7.08 -9.99
CA PHE A 60 -4.16 5.74 -10.51
C PHE A 60 -2.90 5.05 -11.04
N GLU A 61 -2.08 5.75 -11.84
CA GLU A 61 -0.86 5.21 -12.45
C GLU A 61 0.19 4.83 -11.41
N GLN A 62 0.35 5.64 -10.36
CA GLN A 62 1.26 5.33 -9.25
C GLN A 62 0.80 4.09 -8.46
N ALA A 63 -0.51 3.95 -8.24
CA ALA A 63 -1.07 2.76 -7.62
C ALA A 63 -0.88 1.52 -8.51
N MET A 64 -1.12 1.64 -9.82
CA MET A 64 -0.87 0.55 -10.76
C MET A 64 0.59 0.16 -10.85
N ALA A 65 1.53 1.11 -10.84
CA ALA A 65 2.95 0.81 -10.81
C ALA A 65 3.34 -0.02 -9.58
N ALA A 66 2.70 0.22 -8.42
CA ALA A 66 2.89 -0.60 -7.23
C ALA A 66 2.31 -2.02 -7.38
N VAL A 67 1.15 -2.15 -8.03
CA VAL A 67 0.57 -3.46 -8.39
C VAL A 67 1.48 -4.21 -9.35
N ASP A 68 2.05 -3.54 -10.36
CA ASP A 68 2.91 -4.14 -11.38
C ASP A 68 4.18 -4.73 -10.78
N VAL A 69 4.69 -4.15 -9.70
CA VAL A 69 5.82 -4.70 -8.93
C VAL A 69 5.40 -5.68 -7.81
N GLY A 70 4.11 -6.00 -7.74
CA GLY A 70 3.55 -7.12 -6.99
C GLY A 70 2.71 -6.77 -5.76
N ALA A 71 2.37 -5.50 -5.52
CA ALA A 71 1.42 -5.17 -4.45
C ALA A 71 0.05 -5.82 -4.73
N THR A 72 -0.53 -6.48 -3.73
CA THR A 72 -1.73 -7.32 -3.91
C THR A 72 -2.92 -6.90 -3.04
N SER A 73 -2.81 -5.80 -2.31
CA SER A 73 -3.85 -5.37 -1.37
C SER A 73 -3.98 -3.85 -1.34
N PHE A 74 -5.22 -3.39 -1.29
CA PHE A 74 -5.61 -2.02 -0.97
C PHE A 74 -6.22 -2.05 0.43
N VAL A 75 -5.57 -1.38 1.38
CA VAL A 75 -6.01 -1.36 2.78
C VAL A 75 -7.22 -0.44 2.89
N HIS A 76 -8.26 -0.89 3.61
CA HIS A 76 -9.48 -0.14 3.93
C HIS A 76 -9.95 0.81 2.81
N THR A 77 -10.13 0.27 1.60
CA THR A 77 -10.49 0.98 0.37
C THR A 77 -11.48 2.11 0.64
N TYR A 78 -11.18 3.30 0.10
CA TYR A 78 -11.76 4.62 0.37
C TYR A 78 -11.15 5.39 1.56
N ASN A 79 -10.77 4.73 2.65
CA ASN A 79 -10.32 5.43 3.86
C ASN A 79 -8.88 5.94 3.73
N GLY A 80 -8.69 7.27 3.72
CA GLY A 80 -7.34 7.84 3.64
C GLY A 80 -6.62 7.54 2.32
N MET A 81 -7.37 7.43 1.22
CA MET A 81 -6.85 7.21 -0.12
C MET A 81 -7.33 8.34 -1.04
N ARG A 82 -6.60 8.62 -2.13
CA ARG A 82 -7.14 9.48 -3.21
C ARG A 82 -8.43 8.88 -3.76
N GLY A 83 -9.49 9.69 -3.71
CA GLY A 83 -10.84 9.30 -4.10
C GLY A 83 -11.02 9.09 -5.60
N PHE A 84 -12.19 8.58 -5.98
CA PHE A 84 -12.56 8.35 -7.37
C PHE A 84 -13.33 9.54 -7.96
N THR A 85 -12.94 9.99 -9.16
CA THR A 85 -13.72 10.93 -9.97
C THR A 85 -13.84 10.44 -11.41
N HIS A 86 -14.75 11.04 -12.19
CA HIS A 86 -14.98 10.67 -13.59
C HIS A 86 -13.79 10.91 -14.53
N ARG A 87 -12.81 11.76 -14.15
CA ARG A 87 -11.61 12.04 -14.97
C ARG A 87 -10.33 11.50 -14.36
N GLU A 88 -10.35 11.21 -13.07
CA GLU A 88 -9.19 10.76 -12.31
C GLU A 88 -9.69 9.67 -11.36
N PRO A 89 -9.50 8.39 -11.72
CA PRO A 89 -10.00 7.28 -10.90
C PRO A 89 -9.34 7.19 -9.53
N GLY A 90 -8.12 7.73 -9.37
CA GLY A 90 -7.35 7.67 -8.13
C GLY A 90 -7.05 6.25 -7.67
N VAL A 91 -6.65 6.13 -6.40
CA VAL A 91 -6.35 4.84 -5.77
C VAL A 91 -7.61 4.01 -5.58
N VAL A 92 -8.74 4.65 -5.30
CA VAL A 92 -10.04 3.97 -5.22
C VAL A 92 -10.39 3.29 -6.55
N GLY A 93 -10.19 3.98 -7.68
CA GLY A 93 -10.39 3.40 -9.00
C GLY A 93 -9.50 2.17 -9.21
N ALA A 94 -8.21 2.28 -8.90
CA ALA A 94 -7.28 1.15 -8.99
C ALA A 94 -7.75 -0.05 -8.15
N ALA A 95 -8.20 0.18 -6.92
CA ALA A 95 -8.71 -0.87 -6.03
C ALA A 95 -9.95 -1.60 -6.60
N LEU A 96 -10.83 -0.88 -7.30
CA LEU A 96 -12.07 -1.43 -7.85
C LEU A 96 -11.88 -2.13 -9.20
N THR A 97 -10.84 -1.77 -9.97
CA THR A 97 -10.65 -2.24 -11.34
C THR A 97 -9.52 -3.25 -11.52
N THR A 98 -8.88 -3.71 -10.44
CA THR A 98 -7.69 -4.56 -10.51
C THR A 98 -7.97 -5.98 -9.94
N PRO A 99 -8.34 -6.96 -10.79
CA PRO A 99 -8.82 -8.26 -10.33
C PRO A 99 -7.77 -9.13 -9.62
N SER A 100 -6.47 -8.86 -9.82
CA SER A 100 -5.36 -9.57 -9.20
C SER A 100 -5.06 -9.13 -7.77
N THR A 101 -5.91 -8.28 -7.18
CA THR A 101 -5.68 -7.67 -5.87
C THR A 101 -6.92 -7.78 -4.97
N TYR A 102 -6.72 -7.54 -3.67
CA TYR A 102 -7.78 -7.46 -2.68
C TYR A 102 -8.09 -6.01 -2.32
N ALA A 103 -9.38 -5.66 -2.38
CA ALA A 103 -9.90 -4.43 -1.80
C ALA A 103 -10.46 -4.72 -0.40
N GLU A 104 -9.76 -4.27 0.64
CA GLU A 104 -10.20 -4.47 2.03
C GLU A 104 -11.26 -3.41 2.38
N VAL A 105 -12.36 -3.79 3.01
CA VAL A 105 -13.44 -2.86 3.36
C VAL A 105 -13.77 -2.96 4.84
N ILE A 106 -13.90 -1.81 5.48
CA ILE A 106 -14.42 -1.71 6.84
C ILE A 106 -15.95 -1.61 6.76
N ALA A 107 -16.63 -2.75 6.92
CA ALA A 107 -18.09 -2.85 6.82
C ALA A 107 -18.78 -2.53 8.16
N MET A 108 -18.71 -1.26 8.60
CA MET A 108 -19.50 -0.76 9.73
C MET A 108 -20.27 0.50 9.33
N ALA A 109 -21.50 0.62 9.79
CA ALA A 109 -22.30 1.83 9.60
C ALA A 109 -21.81 2.91 10.59
N THR A 110 -21.17 3.96 10.09
CA THR A 110 -21.11 5.23 10.82
C THR A 110 -22.47 5.89 10.69
N MET A 111 -23.26 5.88 11.76
CA MET A 111 -24.35 6.85 11.97
C MET A 111 -23.77 8.16 12.50
#